data_AF-A0AA39K3Q1-F1
#
_entry.id   AF-A0AA39K3Q1-F1
#
_cell.length_a   1.000
_cell.length_b   1.000
_cell.length_c   1.000
_cell.angle_alpha   90.00
_cell.angle_beta   90.00
_cell.angle_gamma   90.00
#
_symmetry.space_group_name_H-M   'P 1'
#
loop_
_entity.id
_entity.type
_entity.pdbx_description
1 polymer ?
#
loop_
_entity_poly.entity_id
_entity_poly.type
_entity_poly.pdbx_seq_one_letter_code
_entity_poly.pdbx_strand_id
1 'polypeptide(L)'
;SRTPGTPRRLSHAAAGHTVKKGRNTACDVWSFFIKSENCHHCAFCTCVFKDNELPGASDFGSKTSTDILQHHLLDYHTTSWLTKCDNQGIQVRSTQKRYQDAIHKFHLDQGKQSSIFNSTGHRAFSHEAFIDSLVAWVVADDQACTIHI
;
A
#
# COMPACT_ATOMS: atom_id res chain seq x y z
N SER A 1 -59.62 -1.67 23.71
CA SER A 1 -59.42 -1.82 22.25
C SER A 1 -58.25 -0.94 21.82
N ARG A 2 -57.18 -1.51 21.25
CA ARG A 2 -55.94 -0.81 20.89
C ARG A 2 -55.98 -0.35 19.43
N THR A 3 -55.73 0.92 19.17
CA THR A 3 -55.56 1.49 17.83
C THR A 3 -54.15 1.20 17.29
N PRO A 4 -54.01 0.66 16.06
CA PRO A 4 -52.72 0.50 15.40
C PRO A 4 -52.27 1.74 14.62
N GLY A 5 -50.95 1.96 14.58
CA GLY A 5 -50.28 2.57 13.42
C GLY A 5 -49.96 4.05 13.49
N THR A 6 -48.86 4.41 14.17
CA THR A 6 -48.11 5.63 13.83
C THR A 6 -46.67 5.21 13.52
N PRO A 7 -46.13 5.50 12.32
CA PRO A 7 -44.73 5.23 12.04
C PRO A 7 -43.85 6.16 12.86
N ARG A 8 -42.90 5.57 13.60
CA ARG A 8 -41.86 6.29 14.33
C ARG A 8 -40.95 6.96 13.30
N ARG A 9 -41.07 8.28 13.14
CA ARG A 9 -40.11 9.10 12.38
C ARG A 9 -38.75 9.03 13.07
N LEU A 10 -37.81 8.28 12.50
CA LEU A 10 -36.40 8.36 12.86
C LEU A 10 -35.80 9.58 12.16
N SER A 11 -35.72 10.67 12.91
CA SER A 11 -34.81 11.80 12.63
C SER A 11 -33.37 11.36 12.90
N HIS A 12 -32.40 12.00 12.25
CA HIS A 12 -30.94 11.88 12.38
C HIS A 12 -30.25 10.92 11.40
N ALA A 13 -30.05 11.41 10.17
CA ALA A 13 -28.85 11.08 9.41
C ALA A 13 -27.99 12.36 9.33
N ALA A 14 -27.05 12.49 10.27
CA ALA A 14 -25.94 13.43 10.12
C ALA A 14 -25.19 13.05 8.84
N ALA A 15 -25.08 13.99 7.90
CA ALA A 15 -24.28 13.84 6.70
C ALA A 15 -22.80 13.77 7.10
N GLY A 16 -22.35 12.56 7.43
CA GLY A 16 -20.93 12.26 7.51
C GLY A 16 -20.33 12.49 6.13
N HIS A 17 -19.48 13.50 6.00
CA HIS A 17 -18.56 13.62 4.88
C HIS A 17 -17.72 12.34 4.85
N THR A 18 -18.13 11.38 4.03
CA THR A 18 -17.29 10.24 3.69
C THR A 18 -16.14 10.80 2.88
N VAL A 19 -15.02 11.04 3.55
CA VAL A 19 -13.74 11.30 2.90
C VAL A 19 -13.55 10.15 1.93
N LYS A 20 -13.71 10.42 0.63
CA LYS A 20 -13.45 9.45 -0.42
C LYS A 20 -11.96 9.15 -0.33
N LYS A 21 -11.59 8.09 0.40
CA LYS A 21 -10.25 7.50 0.36
C LYS A 21 -9.92 7.35 -1.13
N GLY A 22 -8.89 8.03 -1.59
CA GLY A 22 -8.37 7.85 -2.93
C GLY A 22 -8.23 6.36 -3.15
N ARG A 23 -9.03 5.80 -4.06
CA ARG A 23 -8.82 4.42 -4.49
C ARG A 23 -7.47 4.48 -5.17
N ASN A 24 -6.43 3.97 -4.51
CA ASN A 24 -5.22 3.56 -5.19
C ASN A 24 -5.68 2.51 -6.20
N THR A 25 -6.04 2.99 -7.38
CA THR A 25 -6.42 2.18 -8.51
C THR A 25 -5.27 1.22 -8.74
N ALA A 26 -5.58 -0.06 -8.88
CA ALA A 26 -4.64 -1.17 -8.94
C ALA A 26 -3.72 -1.18 -10.19
N CYS A 27 -3.42 0.00 -10.75
CA CYS A 27 -2.45 0.21 -11.80
C CYS A 27 -1.04 -0.27 -11.40
N ASP A 28 -0.75 -0.31 -10.09
CA ASP A 28 0.50 -0.83 -9.55
C ASP A 28 0.69 -2.33 -9.84
N VAL A 29 -0.32 -3.16 -9.56
CA VAL A 29 -0.21 -4.62 -9.74
C VAL A 29 -0.12 -5.00 -11.22
N TRP A 30 -0.94 -4.39 -12.07
CA TRP A 30 -0.96 -4.72 -13.50
C TRP A 30 0.35 -4.36 -14.23
N SER A 31 1.18 -3.48 -13.68
CA SER A 31 2.50 -3.16 -14.24
C SER A 31 3.46 -4.36 -14.30
N PHE A 32 3.19 -5.40 -13.50
CA PHE A 32 3.96 -6.64 -13.47
C PHE A 32 3.42 -7.71 -14.43
N PHE A 33 2.39 -7.38 -15.21
CA PHE A 33 1.77 -8.29 -16.18
C PHE A 33 1.84 -7.73 -17.60
N ILE A 34 2.34 -8.55 -18.52
CA ILE A 34 2.45 -8.22 -19.94
C ILE A 34 1.12 -8.52 -20.60
N LYS A 35 0.52 -7.51 -21.25
CA LYS A 35 -0.73 -7.67 -21.99
C LYS A 35 -0.49 -8.39 -23.32
N SER A 36 -1.21 -9.47 -23.54
CA SER A 36 -1.36 -10.19 -24.81
C SER A 36 -2.77 -9.94 -25.39
N GLU A 37 -3.06 -10.52 -26.56
CA GLU A 37 -4.32 -10.27 -27.29
C GLU A 37 -5.57 -10.48 -26.41
N ASN A 38 -5.63 -11.58 -25.66
CA ASN A 38 -6.81 -11.96 -24.86
C ASN A 38 -6.53 -12.20 -23.37
N CYS A 39 -5.26 -12.16 -22.96
CA CYS A 39 -4.84 -12.45 -21.59
C CYS A 39 -3.65 -11.58 -21.19
N HIS A 40 -3.27 -11.70 -19.93
CA HIS A 40 -2.12 -11.06 -19.33
C HIS A 40 -1.23 -12.14 -18.74
N HIS A 41 0.07 -12.06 -19.01
CA HIS A 41 1.06 -13.00 -18.47
C HIS A 41 1.88 -12.32 -17.38
N CYS A 42 2.19 -13.05 -16.32
CA CYS A 42 3.11 -12.58 -15.29
C CYS A 42 4.51 -12.39 -15.90
N ALA A 43 5.07 -11.17 -15.81
CA ALA A 43 6.38 -10.85 -16.36
C ALA A 43 7.51 -11.65 -15.71
N PHE A 44 7.33 -12.08 -14.45
CA PHE A 44 8.31 -12.91 -13.75
C PHE A 44 8.25 -14.37 -14.21
N CYS A 45 7.04 -14.92 -14.42
CA CYS A 45 6.88 -16.25 -15.00
C CYS A 45 7.57 -16.35 -16.36
N THR A 46 7.31 -15.41 -17.27
CA THR A 46 7.85 -15.44 -18.64
C THR A 46 9.37 -15.34 -18.69
N CYS A 47 10.01 -14.69 -17.72
CA CYS A 47 11.47 -14.67 -17.60
C CYS A 47 12.04 -16.04 -17.22
N VAL A 48 11.40 -16.75 -16.28
CA VAL A 48 11.89 -18.03 -15.73
C VAL A 48 11.77 -19.17 -16.76
N PHE A 49 10.76 -19.13 -17.65
CA PHE A 49 10.59 -20.15 -18.70
C PHE A 49 11.76 -20.27 -19.68
N LYS A 50 12.63 -19.26 -19.78
CA LYS A 50 13.81 -19.35 -20.64
C LYS A 50 14.89 -20.27 -20.08
N ASP A 51 14.87 -20.55 -18.77
CA ASP A 51 16.01 -21.12 -18.05
C ASP A 51 15.79 -22.53 -17.45
N ASN A 52 14.57 -23.12 -17.57
CA ASN A 52 14.18 -24.54 -17.39
C ASN A 52 12.79 -24.69 -16.71
N GLU A 53 12.12 -25.82 -16.98
CA GLU A 53 10.75 -26.24 -16.67
C GLU A 53 10.19 -25.86 -15.27
N LEU A 54 9.67 -24.64 -15.11
CA LEU A 54 8.75 -24.31 -14.02
C LEU A 54 7.28 -24.37 -14.48
N PRO A 55 6.31 -24.49 -13.54
CA PRO A 55 4.91 -24.74 -13.84
C PRO A 55 4.34 -23.62 -14.68
N GLY A 56 3.65 -24.00 -15.76
CA GLY A 56 3.13 -23.18 -16.86
C GLY A 56 2.80 -21.72 -16.51
N ALA A 57 3.22 -20.81 -17.38
CA ALA A 57 2.88 -19.41 -17.33
C ALA A 57 1.37 -19.29 -17.09
N SER A 58 1.01 -18.66 -15.98
CA SER A 58 -0.40 -18.49 -15.63
C SER A 58 -0.97 -17.38 -16.50
N ASP A 59 -2.04 -17.69 -17.22
CA ASP A 59 -2.77 -16.74 -18.05
C ASP A 59 -3.89 -16.10 -17.23
N PHE A 60 -3.89 -14.77 -17.19
CA PHE A 60 -4.89 -14.01 -16.45
C PHE A 60 -5.76 -13.21 -17.41
N GLY A 61 -7.09 -13.35 -17.30
CA GLY A 61 -8.01 -12.52 -18.07
C GLY A 61 -8.03 -11.07 -17.59
N SER A 62 -8.47 -10.14 -18.44
CA SER A 62 -8.57 -8.71 -18.07
C SER A 62 -9.59 -8.39 -16.97
N LYS A 63 -10.42 -9.37 -16.59
CA LYS A 63 -11.38 -9.30 -15.47
C LYS A 63 -10.87 -9.97 -14.19
N THR A 64 -9.64 -10.48 -14.18
CA THR A 64 -9.07 -11.10 -12.98
C THR A 64 -8.95 -10.06 -11.87
N SER A 65 -9.41 -10.43 -10.67
CA SER A 65 -9.27 -9.57 -9.50
C SER A 65 -7.80 -9.33 -9.18
N THR A 66 -7.48 -8.11 -8.77
CA THR A 66 -6.13 -7.72 -8.37
C THR A 66 -5.63 -8.51 -7.18
N ASP A 67 -6.53 -8.99 -6.31
CA ASP A 67 -6.19 -9.87 -5.19
C ASP A 67 -5.59 -11.19 -5.68
N ILE A 68 -6.15 -11.78 -6.74
CA ILE A 68 -5.65 -13.03 -7.33
C ILE A 68 -4.26 -12.79 -7.91
N LEU A 69 -4.04 -11.65 -8.58
CA LEU A 69 -2.75 -11.28 -9.14
C LEU A 69 -1.69 -11.05 -8.06
N GLN A 70 -2.04 -10.32 -7.00
CA GLN A 70 -1.15 -10.11 -5.85
C GLN A 70 -0.81 -11.44 -5.17
N HIS A 71 -1.77 -12.33 -4.99
CA HIS A 71 -1.52 -13.66 -4.42
C HIS A 71 -0.56 -14.46 -5.30
N HIS A 72 -0.76 -14.47 -6.61
CA HIS A 72 0.18 -15.12 -7.53
C HIS A 72 1.60 -14.55 -7.39
N LEU A 73 1.75 -13.22 -7.34
CA LEU A 73 3.06 -12.59 -7.15
C LEU A 73 3.68 -12.94 -5.78
N LEU A 74 2.88 -13.04 -4.72
CA LEU A 74 3.35 -13.40 -3.39
C LEU A 74 3.65 -14.88 -3.23
N ASP A 75 2.94 -15.76 -3.92
CA ASP A 75 3.12 -17.21 -3.83
C ASP A 75 4.36 -17.65 -4.61
N TYR A 76 4.57 -17.09 -5.81
CA TYR A 76 5.60 -17.57 -6.75
C TYR A 76 6.78 -16.62 -6.90
N HIS A 77 6.60 -15.33 -6.63
CA HIS A 77 7.58 -14.28 -6.96
C HIS A 77 7.79 -13.28 -5.84
N THR A 78 7.64 -13.69 -4.57
CA THR A 78 7.65 -12.81 -3.39
C THR A 78 8.85 -11.86 -3.40
N THR A 79 10.06 -12.41 -3.49
CA THR A 79 11.31 -11.65 -3.40
C THR A 79 11.46 -10.68 -4.56
N SER A 80 11.24 -11.15 -5.79
CA SER A 80 11.39 -10.33 -7.01
C SER A 80 10.37 -9.21 -7.06
N TRP A 81 9.11 -9.51 -6.72
CA TRP A 81 8.04 -8.53 -6.71
C TRP A 81 8.24 -7.47 -5.63
N LEU A 82 8.50 -7.87 -4.38
CA LEU A 82 8.72 -6.92 -3.27
C LEU A 82 9.94 -6.05 -3.52
N THR A 83 11.03 -6.59 -4.08
CA THR A 83 12.21 -5.80 -4.46
C THR A 83 11.87 -4.72 -5.49
N LYS A 84 11.04 -5.05 -6.49
CA LYS A 84 10.61 -4.06 -7.49
C LYS A 84 9.68 -3.01 -6.89
N CYS A 85 8.75 -3.42 -6.02
CA CYS A 85 7.88 -2.50 -5.32
C CYS A 85 8.66 -1.52 -4.45
N ASP A 86 9.66 -1.99 -3.69
CA ASP A 86 10.56 -1.15 -2.90
C ASP A 86 11.28 -0.11 -3.78
N ASN A 87 11.82 -0.53 -4.92
CA ASN A 87 12.51 0.35 -5.85
C ASN A 87 11.58 1.41 -6.49
N GLN A 88 10.29 1.13 -6.56
CA GLN A 88 9.28 2.05 -7.09
C GLN A 88 8.58 2.86 -5.98
N GLY A 89 8.95 2.65 -4.71
CA GLY A 89 8.27 3.28 -3.57
C GLY A 89 6.82 2.81 -3.37
N ILE A 90 6.46 1.64 -3.91
CA ILE A 90 5.13 1.07 -3.79
C ILE A 90 5.05 0.24 -2.51
N GLN A 91 4.23 0.67 -1.56
CA GLN A 91 4.02 -0.09 -0.33
C GLN A 91 3.02 -1.22 -0.56
N VAL A 92 3.50 -2.46 -0.55
CA VAL A 92 2.64 -3.66 -0.62
C VAL A 92 1.97 -3.89 0.73
N ARG A 93 0.64 -4.07 0.71
CA ARG A 93 -0.16 -4.44 1.88
C ARG A 93 -1.05 -5.62 1.55
N SER A 94 -1.11 -6.61 2.43
CA SER A 94 -2.04 -7.74 2.34
C SER A 94 -2.86 -7.88 3.61
N THR A 95 -4.11 -8.31 3.48
CA THR A 95 -4.98 -8.63 4.62
C THR A 95 -4.78 -10.06 5.13
N GLN A 96 -4.20 -10.95 4.32
CA GLN A 96 -3.99 -12.33 4.74
C GLN A 96 -2.70 -12.46 5.54
N LYS A 97 -2.81 -13.10 6.72
CA LYS A 97 -1.69 -13.25 7.65
C LYS A 97 -0.46 -13.93 7.03
N ARG A 98 -0.64 -15.00 6.25
CA ARG A 98 0.47 -15.71 5.57
C ARG A 98 1.33 -14.79 4.71
N TYR A 99 0.70 -13.81 4.05
CA TYR A 99 1.40 -12.86 3.19
C TYR A 99 2.03 -11.72 3.98
N GLN A 100 1.40 -11.29 5.07
CA GLN A 100 2.02 -10.36 6.01
C GLN A 100 3.32 -10.94 6.58
N ASP A 101 3.29 -12.21 6.99
CA ASP A 101 4.45 -12.91 7.52
C ASP A 101 5.56 -13.03 6.45
N ALA A 102 5.19 -13.32 5.20
CA ALA A 102 6.14 -13.38 4.08
C ALA A 102 6.78 -12.02 3.76
N ILE A 103 5.98 -10.94 3.72
CA ILE A 103 6.47 -9.56 3.50
C ILE A 103 7.38 -9.15 4.66
N HIS A 104 6.97 -9.42 5.89
CA HIS A 104 7.76 -9.10 7.08
C HIS A 104 9.10 -9.84 7.09
N LYS A 105 9.08 -11.15 6.79
CA LYS A 105 10.30 -11.95 6.67
C LYS A 105 11.23 -11.40 5.60
N PHE A 106 10.70 -11.05 4.43
CA PHE A 106 11.50 -10.44 3.36
C PHE A 106 12.20 -9.14 3.80
N HIS A 107 11.50 -8.26 4.53
CA HIS A 107 12.13 -7.04 5.06
C HIS A 107 13.21 -7.35 6.11
N LEU A 108 12.94 -8.28 7.03
CA LEU A 108 13.94 -8.73 8.00
C LEU A 108 15.21 -9.27 7.32
N ASP A 109 15.04 -10.12 6.29
CA ASP A 109 16.14 -10.74 5.54
C ASP A 109 16.97 -9.71 4.76
N GLN A 110 16.37 -8.59 4.34
CA GLN A 110 17.11 -7.49 3.70
C GLN A 110 17.88 -6.59 4.69
N GLY A 111 17.85 -6.89 5.99
CA GLY A 111 18.37 -5.97 7.01
C GLY A 111 17.56 -4.67 7.10
N LYS A 112 16.46 -4.58 6.35
CA LYS A 112 15.44 -3.54 6.50
C LYS A 112 14.58 -3.97 7.67
N GLN A 113 15.09 -3.77 8.88
CA GLN A 113 14.24 -3.76 10.06
C GLN A 113 13.08 -2.83 9.72
N SER A 114 11.85 -3.37 9.69
CA SER A 114 10.66 -2.68 9.19
C SER A 114 10.72 -1.22 9.62
N SER A 115 11.12 -0.35 8.70
CA SER A 115 11.00 1.10 8.86
C SER A 115 9.51 1.36 8.69
N ILE A 116 8.79 0.98 9.73
CA ILE A 116 7.57 1.64 10.13
C ILE A 116 8.01 3.09 10.25
N PHE A 117 7.66 3.90 9.25
CA PHE A 117 8.11 5.28 9.03
C PHE A 117 9.52 5.42 8.45
N ASN A 118 9.57 5.66 7.14
CA ASN A 118 10.14 6.90 6.59
C ASN A 118 9.83 6.98 5.08
N SER A 119 8.54 6.89 4.74
CA SER A 119 8.06 7.61 3.56
C SER A 119 7.75 9.03 4.03
N THR A 120 8.39 10.00 3.41
CA THR A 120 8.32 11.46 3.64
C THR A 120 6.92 12.03 3.43
N GLY A 121 5.99 11.62 4.28
CA GLY A 121 4.70 12.23 4.51
C GLY A 121 4.51 12.21 6.01
N HIS A 122 5.08 13.22 6.69
CA HIS A 122 4.80 13.46 8.11
C HIS A 122 3.29 13.37 8.31
N ARG A 123 2.86 12.40 9.10
CA ARG A 123 1.49 12.35 9.57
C ARG A 123 1.30 13.66 10.33
N ALA A 124 0.39 14.52 9.86
CA ALA A 124 0.20 15.89 10.38
C ALA A 124 -0.07 15.97 11.90
N PHE A 125 -0.30 14.83 12.55
CA PHE A 125 -0.46 14.70 13.99
C PHE A 125 0.26 13.44 14.50
N SER A 126 1.59 13.48 14.56
CA SER A 126 2.39 12.52 15.34
C SER A 126 3.18 13.30 16.39
N HIS A 127 3.42 12.67 17.54
CA HIS A 127 4.21 13.26 18.63
C HIS A 127 5.59 13.72 18.14
N GLU A 128 6.22 12.93 17.28
CA GLU A 128 7.50 13.27 16.66
C GLU A 128 7.41 14.50 15.76
N ALA A 129 6.35 14.65 14.95
CA ALA A 129 6.14 15.85 14.13
C ALA A 129 5.94 17.13 14.98
N PHE A 130 5.36 16.99 16.17
CA PHE A 130 5.26 18.09 17.12
C PHE A 130 6.63 18.47 17.68
N ILE A 131 7.45 17.49 18.08
CA ILE A 131 8.83 17.71 18.54
C ILE A 131 9.66 18.37 17.42
N ASP A 132 9.62 17.86 16.20
CA ASP A 132 10.34 18.42 15.05
C ASP A 132 9.92 19.87 14.77
N SER A 133 8.62 20.18 14.87
CA SER A 133 8.12 21.54 14.68
C SER A 133 8.59 22.50 15.79
N LEU A 134 8.72 22.02 17.03
CA LEU A 134 9.28 22.79 18.15
C LEU A 134 10.78 23.05 17.95
N VAL A 135 11.54 22.03 17.56
CA VAL A 135 12.98 22.16 17.28
C VAL A 135 13.22 23.15 16.14
N ALA A 136 12.46 23.03 15.04
CA ALA A 136 12.58 23.96 13.91
C ALA A 136 12.23 25.41 14.31
N TRP A 137 11.24 25.61 15.18
CA TRP A 137 10.87 26.93 15.68
C TRP A 137 11.97 27.54 16.56
N VAL A 138 12.56 26.76 17.47
CA VAL A 138 13.68 27.22 18.32
C VAL A 138 14.90 27.58 17.48
N VAL A 139 15.26 26.74 16.49
CA VAL A 139 16.41 27.01 15.61
C VAL A 139 16.19 28.25 14.74
N ALA A 140 14.95 28.52 14.32
CA ALA A 140 14.63 29.72 13.56
C ALA A 140 14.76 31.00 14.41
N ASP A 141 14.45 30.94 15.71
CA ASP A 141 14.51 32.08 16.61
C ASP A 141 15.95 32.39 17.08
N ASP A 142 16.81 31.37 17.19
CA ASP A 142 18.21 31.53 17.62
C ASP A 142 19.10 32.25 16.58
N GLN A 143 18.62 32.42 15.33
CA GLN A 143 19.33 33.19 14.30
C GLN A 143 19.05 34.71 14.34
N ALA A 144 18.17 35.20 15.22
CA ALA A 144 17.76 36.62 15.23
C ALA A 144 18.56 37.54 16.17
N CYS A 145 19.48 37.01 17.00
CA CYS A 145 20.25 37.82 17.96
C CYS A 145 21.74 37.93 17.60
N THR A 146 22.06 38.33 16.36
CA THR A 146 23.36 38.97 16.10
C THR A 146 23.15 40.48 16.07
N ILE A 147 23.12 41.10 17.26
CA ILE A 147 23.20 42.55 17.38
C ILE A 147 24.63 42.92 16.97
N HIS A 148 24.79 43.43 15.74
CA HIS A 148 26.01 44.11 15.36
C HIS A 148 26.13 45.39 16.20
N ILE A 149 27.06 45.39 17.13
CA ILE A 149 27.56 46.59 17.83
C ILE A 149 28.60 47.26 16.94
#